data_AF-A0A4P0YCU3-F1
#
_entry.id   AF-A0A4P0YCU3-F1
#
_cell.length_a   1.000
_cell.length_b   1.000
_cell.length_c   1.000
_cell.angle_alpha   90.00
_cell.angle_beta   90.00
_cell.angle_gamma   90.00
#
_symmetry.space_group_name_H-M   'P 1'
#
loop_
_entity.id
_entity.type
_entity.pdbx_description
1 polymer ?
#
loop_
_entity_poly.entity_id
_entity_poly.type
_entity_poly.pdbx_seq_one_letter_code
_entity_poly.pdbx_strand_id
1 'polypeptide(L)'
;MRSTISAAATFDISILRLSRGVFEVLATGGDSALGGDDFDHLLADYLREQAGFSDRSDNRLQRELLDAAIAAKIALSDAEQRTSEVGGWQGDITRKPV
;
A
#
# COMPACT_ATOMS: atom_id res chain seq x y z
N MET A 1 -7.73 15.91 -12.20
CA MET A 1 -7.54 14.50 -12.62
C MET A 1 -6.78 13.81 -11.50
N ARG A 2 -7.47 13.14 -10.56
CA ARG A 2 -6.79 12.35 -9.52
C ARG A 2 -6.53 10.99 -10.14
N SER A 3 -5.28 10.71 -10.47
CA SER A 3 -4.88 9.37 -10.90
C SER A 3 -5.10 8.43 -9.74
N THR A 4 -6.10 7.56 -9.84
CA THR A 4 -6.27 6.43 -8.93
C THR A 4 -5.12 5.46 -9.24
N ILE A 5 -4.02 5.56 -8.51
CA ILE A 5 -2.95 4.57 -8.58
C ILE A 5 -3.51 3.32 -7.89
N SER A 6 -4.02 2.38 -8.67
CA SER A 6 -4.15 1.00 -8.20
C SER A 6 -2.74 0.52 -7.97
N ALA A 7 -2.38 0.20 -6.74
CA ALA A 7 -1.06 -0.34 -6.46
C ALA A 7 -0.91 -1.70 -7.14
N ALA A 8 0.27 -2.03 -7.66
CA ALA A 8 0.49 -3.27 -8.39
C ALA A 8 0.44 -4.46 -7.43
N ALA A 9 -0.27 -5.54 -7.78
CA ALA A 9 -0.39 -6.75 -6.95
C ALA A 9 0.76 -7.76 -7.14
N THR A 10 1.70 -7.48 -8.04
CA THR A 10 2.82 -8.36 -8.38
C THR A 10 4.15 -7.63 -8.28
N PHE A 11 5.20 -8.41 -8.05
CA PHE A 11 6.58 -7.96 -8.05
C PHE A 11 7.37 -8.73 -9.09
N ASP A 12 7.70 -8.08 -10.21
CA ASP A 12 8.39 -8.70 -11.34
C ASP A 12 9.80 -8.09 -11.55
N ILE A 13 10.79 -8.95 -11.76
CA ILE A 13 12.18 -8.58 -12.09
C ILE A 13 12.57 -9.26 -13.41
N SER A 14 13.12 -8.48 -14.34
CA SER A 14 13.67 -8.99 -15.60
C SER A 14 15.12 -8.54 -15.79
N ILE A 15 15.99 -9.46 -16.23
CA ILE A 15 17.36 -9.17 -16.67
C ILE A 15 17.33 -9.05 -18.19
N LEU A 16 17.69 -7.87 -18.69
CA LEU A 16 17.65 -7.56 -20.11
C LEU A 16 19.05 -7.24 -20.65
N ARG A 17 19.30 -7.63 -21.90
CA ARG A 17 20.46 -7.20 -22.68
C ARG A 17 20.00 -6.31 -23.82
N LEU A 18 20.61 -5.13 -23.95
CA LEU A 18 20.40 -4.23 -25.08
C LEU A 18 21.58 -4.36 -26.07
N SER A 19 21.30 -4.83 -27.29
CA SER A 19 22.30 -4.98 -28.35
C SER A 19 21.74 -4.48 -29.68
N ARG A 20 22.42 -3.51 -30.31
CA ARG A 20 22.04 -2.95 -31.63
C ARG A 20 20.56 -2.53 -31.71
N GLY A 21 20.03 -1.95 -30.64
CA GLY A 21 18.63 -1.53 -30.55
C GLY A 21 17.62 -2.65 -30.27
N VAL A 22 18.06 -3.88 -30.03
CA VAL A 22 17.21 -5.01 -29.65
C VAL A 22 17.35 -5.30 -28.15
N PHE A 23 16.22 -5.41 -27.45
CA PHE A 23 16.15 -5.91 -26.09
C PHE A 23 15.96 -7.43 -26.10
N GLU A 24 16.88 -8.14 -25.47
CA GLU A 24 16.83 -9.58 -25.26
C GLU A 24 16.57 -9.86 -23.77
N VAL A 25 15.55 -10.66 -23.47
CA VAL A 25 15.25 -11.10 -22.11
C VAL A 25 16.16 -12.28 -21.78
N LEU A 26 17.06 -12.09 -20.82
CA LEU A 26 17.98 -13.13 -20.38
C LEU A 26 17.39 -13.98 -19.25
N ALA A 27 16.63 -13.36 -18.36
CA ALA A 27 15.92 -14.03 -17.26
C ALA A 27 14.75 -13.19 -16.76
N THR A 28 13.73 -13.86 -16.25
CA THR A 28 12.59 -13.25 -15.55
C THR A 28 12.35 -13.99 -14.24
N GLY A 29 11.97 -13.28 -13.20
CA GLY A 29 11.56 -13.83 -11.92
C GLY A 29 10.66 -12.85 -11.18
N GLY A 30 10.13 -13.25 -10.04
CA GLY A 30 9.21 -12.40 -9.29
C GLY A 30 8.29 -13.20 -8.39
N ASP A 31 7.34 -12.48 -7.78
CA ASP A 31 6.25 -13.02 -6.98
C ASP A 31 4.93 -12.40 -7.44
N SER A 32 4.01 -13.26 -7.89
CA SER A 32 2.69 -12.86 -8.40
C SER A 32 1.69 -12.53 -7.29
N ALA A 33 2.05 -12.75 -6.03
CA ALA A 33 1.21 -12.50 -4.87
C ALA A 33 1.84 -11.48 -3.90
N LEU A 34 2.87 -10.75 -4.35
CA LEU A 34 3.51 -9.68 -3.57
C LEU A 34 3.37 -8.36 -4.30
N GLY A 35 2.73 -7.39 -3.66
CA GLY A 35 2.47 -6.09 -4.25
C GLY A 35 2.10 -5.01 -3.24
N GLY A 36 1.60 -3.90 -3.76
CA GLY A 36 1.16 -2.75 -2.98
C GLY A 36 -0.08 -3.02 -2.13
N ASP A 37 -0.88 -4.02 -2.48
CA ASP A 37 -2.08 -4.42 -1.74
C ASP A 37 -1.70 -5.07 -0.39
N ASP A 38 -0.57 -5.79 -0.32
CA ASP A 38 -0.05 -6.34 0.93
C ASP A 38 0.27 -5.22 1.92
N PHE A 39 0.89 -4.14 1.44
CA PHE A 39 1.17 -2.97 2.26
C PHE A 39 -0.11 -2.24 2.68
N ASP A 40 -1.12 -2.17 1.81
CA ASP A 40 -2.41 -1.58 2.16
C ASP A 40 -3.11 -2.36 3.28
N HIS A 41 -3.09 -3.70 3.20
CA HIS A 41 -3.65 -4.56 4.25
C HIS A 41 -2.87 -4.46 5.57
N LEU A 42 -1.54 -4.46 5.53
CA LEU A 42 -0.71 -4.28 6.73
C LEU A 42 -0.95 -2.93 7.39
N LEU A 43 -1.06 -1.86 6.60
CA LEU A 43 -1.31 -0.51 7.12
C LEU A 43 -2.75 -0.35 7.62
N ALA A 44 -3.73 -1.00 7.00
CA ALA A 44 -5.11 -1.04 7.49
C ALA A 44 -5.21 -1.76 8.85
N ASP A 45 -4.48 -2.87 9.01
CA ASP A 45 -4.39 -3.58 10.29
C ASP A 45 -3.71 -2.71 11.36
N TYR A 46 -2.64 -2.00 11.01
CA TYR A 46 -2.00 -1.04 11.91
C TYR A 46 -2.96 0.10 12.33
N LEU A 47 -3.68 0.70 11.38
CA LEU A 47 -4.69 1.73 11.68
C LEU A 47 -5.78 1.20 12.60
N ARG A 48 -6.22 -0.05 12.39
CA ARG A 48 -7.22 -0.70 13.24
C ARG A 48 -6.74 -0.79 14.68
N GLU A 49 -5.48 -1.19 14.87
CA GLU A 49 -4.85 -1.28 16.19
C GLU A 49 -4.72 0.10 16.87
N GLN A 50 -4.27 1.12 16.13
CA GLN A 50 -4.18 2.50 16.66
C GLN A 50 -5.54 3.08 17.06
N ALA A 51 -6.60 2.75 16.31
CA ALA A 51 -7.95 3.18 16.58
C ALA A 51 -8.66 2.36 17.68
N GLY A 52 -8.07 1.24 18.12
CA GLY A 52 -8.64 0.37 19.14
C GLY A 52 -9.85 -0.45 18.65
N PHE A 53 -10.02 -0.63 17.34
CA PHE A 53 -11.11 -1.43 16.79
C PHE A 53 -10.77 -2.94 16.89
N SER A 54 -11.50 -3.68 17.71
CA SER A 54 -11.30 -5.13 17.89
C SER A 54 -12.18 -5.97 16.97
N ASP A 55 -13.33 -5.44 16.56
CA ASP A 55 -14.28 -6.15 15.70
C ASP A 55 -13.84 -6.12 14.23
N ARG A 56 -13.69 -7.32 13.65
CA ARG A 56 -13.41 -7.52 12.22
C ARG A 56 -14.66 -7.91 11.44
N SER A 57 -15.85 -7.97 12.03
CA SER A 57 -17.07 -8.37 11.30
C SER A 57 -17.73 -7.22 10.53
N ASP A 58 -17.43 -5.96 10.89
CA ASP A 58 -17.96 -4.79 10.19
C ASP A 58 -17.23 -4.56 8.85
N ASN A 59 -17.83 -5.09 7.78
CA ASN A 59 -17.35 -4.92 6.41
C ASN A 59 -17.26 -3.45 5.96
N ARG A 60 -18.06 -2.54 6.54
CA ARG A 60 -18.00 -1.11 6.21
C ARG A 60 -16.74 -0.51 6.83
N LEU A 61 -16.52 -0.76 8.12
CA LEU A 61 -15.33 -0.29 8.82
C LEU A 61 -14.05 -0.85 8.19
N GLN A 62 -14.04 -2.12 7.79
CA GLN A 62 -12.90 -2.71 7.06
C GLN A 62 -12.56 -1.97 5.77
N ARG A 63 -13.58 -1.58 4.98
CA ARG A 63 -13.36 -0.80 3.74
C ARG A 63 -12.83 0.59 4.05
N GLU A 64 -13.39 1.26 5.06
CA GLU A 64 -12.91 2.58 5.48
C GLU A 64 -11.45 2.54 5.96
N LEU A 65 -11.06 1.49 6.70
CA LEU A 65 -9.67 1.25 7.11
C LEU A 65 -8.75 1.05 5.90
N LEU A 66 -9.18 0.28 4.90
CA LEU A 66 -8.40 0.05 3.68
C LEU A 66 -8.25 1.33 2.85
N ASP A 67 -9.32 2.11 2.68
CA ASP A 67 -9.29 3.38 1.96
C ASP A 67 -8.37 4.39 2.68
N ALA A 68 -8.44 4.45 4.02
CA ALA A 68 -7.55 5.27 4.83
C ALA A 68 -6.09 4.82 4.71
N ALA A 69 -5.83 3.52 4.69
CA ALA A 69 -4.49 2.94 4.51
C ALA A 69 -3.91 3.28 3.13
N ILE A 70 -4.66 3.06 2.05
CA ILE A 70 -4.22 3.41 0.68
C ILE A 70 -3.86 4.90 0.61
N ALA A 71 -4.73 5.75 1.15
CA ALA A 71 -4.50 7.18 1.14
C ALA A 71 -3.25 7.53 1.97
N ALA A 72 -3.09 6.94 3.16
CA ALA A 72 -1.92 7.12 4.01
C ALA A 72 -0.63 6.69 3.31
N LYS A 73 -0.58 5.50 2.71
CA LYS A 73 0.56 5.00 1.93
C LYS A 73 0.97 5.96 0.81
N ILE A 74 -0.01 6.44 0.02
CA ILE A 74 0.25 7.39 -1.07
C ILE A 74 0.83 8.69 -0.53
N ALA A 75 0.23 9.27 0.50
CA ALA A 75 0.71 10.53 1.07
C ALA A 75 2.10 10.39 1.72
N LEU A 76 2.32 9.29 2.44
CA LEU A 76 3.59 8.97 3.07
C LEU A 76 4.68 8.60 2.06
N SER A 77 4.37 8.43 0.77
CA SER A 77 5.40 8.26 -0.26
C SER A 77 6.26 9.52 -0.40
N ASP A 78 5.64 10.70 -0.22
CA ASP A 78 6.27 12.02 -0.39
C ASP A 78 6.34 12.85 0.90
N ALA A 79 5.67 12.41 1.98
CA ALA A 79 5.64 13.10 3.27
C ALA A 79 6.09 12.17 4.42
N GLU A 80 6.57 12.77 5.52
CA GLU A 80 7.00 12.02 6.71
C GLU A 80 5.83 11.64 7.62
N GLN A 81 4.72 12.39 7.55
CA GLN A 81 3.56 12.26 8.44
C GLN A 81 2.27 12.62 7.70
N ARG A 82 1.18 11.99 8.11
CA ARG A 82 -0.18 12.32 7.68
C ARG A 82 -1.20 12.04 8.78
N THR A 83 -2.16 12.95 8.94
CA THR A 83 -3.37 12.70 9.72
C THR A 83 -4.34 11.79 8.96
N SER A 84 -4.86 10.79 9.66
CA SER A 84 -5.85 9.83 9.16
C SER A 84 -7.11 9.87 10.03
N GLU A 85 -8.26 9.69 9.39
CA GLU A 85 -9.56 9.63 10.04
C GLU A 85 -10.31 8.40 9.56
N VAL A 86 -10.83 7.58 10.48
CA VAL A 86 -11.56 6.35 10.19
C VAL A 86 -12.49 5.98 11.34
N GLY A 87 -13.76 5.65 11.04
CA GLY A 87 -14.70 5.21 12.08
C GLY A 87 -14.90 6.18 13.25
N GLY A 88 -14.65 7.49 13.05
CA GLY A 88 -14.69 8.51 14.10
C GLY A 88 -13.41 8.62 14.94
N TRP A 89 -12.39 7.79 14.69
CA TRP A 89 -11.05 7.97 15.21
C TRP A 89 -10.24 8.91 14.31
N GLN A 90 -9.40 9.74 14.92
CA GLN A 90 -8.44 10.60 14.22
C GLN A 90 -7.06 10.47 14.88
N GLY A 91 -6.02 10.31 14.08
CA GLY A 91 -4.65 10.23 14.57
C GLY A 91 -3.61 10.45 13.49
N ASP A 92 -2.38 10.70 13.93
CA ASP A 92 -1.25 10.93 13.03
C ASP A 92 -0.47 9.64 12.78
N ILE A 93 -0.16 9.40 11.51
CA ILE A 93 0.61 8.25 11.03
C ILE A 93 1.94 8.76 10.49
N THR A 94 3.04 8.16 10.92
CA THR A 94 4.40 8.54 10.54
C THR A 94 5.11 7.42 9.79
N ARG A 95 6.05 7.78 8.90
CA ARG A 95 6.92 6.81 8.21
C ARG A 95 7.84 6.04 9.14
N LYS A 96 8.22 6.65 10.26
CA LYS A 96 9.08 6.02 11.26
C LYS A 96 8.22 5.30 12.31
N PRO A 97 8.55 4.06 12.69
CA PRO A 97 7.96 3.45 13.88
C PRO A 97 8.33 4.28 15.11
N VAL A 98 7.33 4.54 15.97
CA VAL A 98 7.52 5.13 17.30
C VAL A 98 7.94 4.04 18.28
#